data_AF-A0A1Y3MXY3-F1
#
_entry.id   AF-A0A1Y3MXY3-F1
#
_cell.length_a   1.000
_cell.length_b   1.000
_cell.length_c   1.000
_cell.angle_alpha   90.00
_cell.angle_beta   90.00
_cell.angle_gamma   90.00
#
_symmetry.space_group_name_H-M   'P 1'
#
loop_
_entity.id
_entity.type
_entity.pdbx_description
1 polymer ?
#
loop_
_entity_poly.entity_id
_entity_poly.type
_entity_poly.pdbx_seq_one_letter_code
_entity_poly.pdbx_strand_id
1 'polypeptide(L)' 'SCWSTALGYPCCNSCDAYYQDNDGKWGVENNNWCGIPSNCSSSATCVGAQGYPCCQSTCEVYATDNDGRWGIENNNWC' A
#
# COMPACT_ATOMS: atom_id res chain seq x y z
N SER A 1 0.40 -2.64 8.21
CA SER A 1 -0.55 -2.35 9.31
C SER A 1 -1.11 -0.96 9.10
N CYS A 2 -2.27 -0.66 9.66
CA CYS A 2 -2.92 0.62 9.47
C CYS A 2 -3.04 1.33 10.81
N TRP A 3 -2.41 2.49 10.91
CA TRP A 3 -2.26 3.25 12.15
C TRP A 3 -3.44 4.20 12.39
N SER A 4 -4.13 4.62 11.33
CA SER A 4 -5.25 5.57 11.41
C SER A 4 -6.49 5.02 12.09
N THR A 5 -6.65 3.69 12.15
CA THR A 5 -7.76 3.05 12.85
C THR A 5 -7.71 3.31 14.36
N ALA A 6 -6.52 3.48 14.93
CA ALA A 6 -6.35 3.89 16.32
C ALA A 6 -6.83 5.33 16.59
N LEU A 7 -6.88 6.17 15.55
CA LEU A 7 -7.40 7.54 15.58
C LEU A 7 -8.88 7.62 15.16
N GLY A 8 -9.51 6.49 14.84
CA GLY A 8 -10.91 6.43 14.40
C GLY A 8 -11.12 6.66 12.90
N TYR A 9 -10.05 6.66 12.10
CA TYR A 9 -10.14 6.82 10.64
C TYR A 9 -9.89 5.48 9.92
N PRO A 10 -10.63 5.20 8.82
CA PRO A 10 -10.42 3.98 8.04
C PRO A 10 -9.03 3.97 7.40
N CYS A 11 -8.63 2.79 6.89
CA CYS A 11 -7.43 2.64 6.08
C CYS A 11 -7.74 2.99 4.64
N CYS A 12 -6.79 3.64 3.96
CA CYS A 12 -6.90 3.83 2.53
C CYS A 12 -6.72 2.48 1.83
N ASN A 13 -7.47 2.27 0.75
CA ASN A 13 -7.28 1.14 -0.16
C ASN A 13 -6.15 1.44 -1.16
N SER A 14 -5.95 2.72 -1.45
CA SER A 14 -4.86 3.28 -2.26
C SER A 14 -3.68 3.72 -1.40
N CYS A 15 -2.54 3.88 -2.06
CA CYS A 15 -1.34 4.46 -1.47
C CYS A 15 -1.18 5.95 -1.81
N ASP A 16 -2.24 6.59 -2.33
CA ASP A 16 -2.23 7.98 -2.76
C ASP A 16 -2.31 8.93 -1.56
N ALA A 17 -1.13 9.32 -1.06
CA ALA A 17 -1.02 10.27 0.01
C ALA A 17 -1.35 11.69 -0.47
N TYR A 18 -2.42 12.27 0.07
CA TYR A 18 -2.84 13.65 -0.17
C TYR A 18 -2.27 14.62 0.87
N TYR A 19 -2.07 14.14 2.11
CA TYR A 19 -1.57 14.94 3.22
C TYR A 19 -0.64 14.11 4.11
N GLN A 20 0.23 14.75 4.88
CA GLN A 20 1.11 14.06 5.83
C GLN A 20 1.31 14.91 7.08
N ASP A 21 1.21 14.28 8.25
CA ASP A 21 1.47 14.88 9.54
C ASP A 21 2.37 13.98 10.41
N ASN A 22 2.37 14.23 11.73
CA ASN A 22 3.18 13.48 12.70
C ASN A 22 2.66 12.05 12.94
N ASP A 23 1.39 11.77 12.66
CA ASP A 23 0.81 10.44 12.82
C ASP A 23 1.07 9.57 11.59
N GLY A 24 1.05 10.17 10.40
CA GLY A 24 1.50 9.51 9.18
C GLY A 24 0.99 10.17 7.90
N LYS A 25 0.94 9.39 6.81
CA LYS A 25 0.42 9.83 5.51
C LYS A 25 -1.09 9.59 5.44
N TRP A 26 -1.84 10.58 4.98
CA TRP A 26 -3.28 10.55 4.85
C TRP A 26 -3.69 10.60 3.38
N GLY A 27 -4.70 9.81 3.02
CA GLY A 27 -5.36 9.83 1.71
C GLY A 27 -6.81 10.28 1.83
N VAL A 28 -7.44 10.52 0.68
CA VAL A 28 -8.86 10.86 0.60
C VAL A 28 -9.54 9.91 -0.39
N GLU A 29 -10.47 9.11 0.09
CA GLU A 29 -11.21 8.12 -0.70
C GLU A 29 -12.71 8.28 -0.47
N ASN A 30 -13.50 8.33 -1.55
CA ASN A 30 -14.96 8.53 -1.47
C ASN A 30 -15.34 9.75 -0.60
N ASN A 31 -14.60 10.85 -0.73
CA ASN A 31 -14.75 12.06 0.08
C ASN A 31 -14.51 11.88 1.60
N ASN A 32 -13.88 10.77 2.02
CA ASN A 32 -13.54 10.51 3.41
C ASN A 32 -12.03 10.44 3.61
N TRP A 33 -11.57 10.91 4.78
CA TRP A 33 -10.18 10.78 5.20
C TRP A 33 -9.86 9.35 5.59
N CYS A 34 -8.70 8.88 5.16
CA CYS A 34 -8.18 7.57 5.51
C CYS A 34 -6.68 7.66 5.77
N GLY A 35 -6.16 6.77 6.60
CA GLY A 35 -4.71 6.64 6.79
C GLY A 35 -4.10 5.76 5.73
N ILE A 36 -3.06 6.26 5.09
CA ILE A 36 -2.22 5.48 4.20
C ILE A 36 -1.49 4.46 5.06
N PRO A 37 -1.74 3.16 4.85
CA PRO A 37 -1.18 2.15 5.73
C PRO A 37 0.34 2.09 5.55
N SER A 38 1.07 1.65 6.57
CA SER A 38 2.54 1.73 6.58
C SER A 38 3.21 0.88 5.48
N ASN A 39 2.49 -0.10 4.93
CA ASN A 39 2.91 -0.87 3.74
C ASN A 39 2.78 -0.08 2.43
N CYS A 40 2.07 1.04 2.43
CA CYS A 40 2.07 2.03 1.35
C CYS A 40 3.22 3.03 1.49
N SER A 41 4.20 2.76 2.37
CA SER A 41 5.46 3.47 2.34
C SER A 41 6.21 3.08 1.07
N SER A 42 5.97 3.84 0.01
CA SER A 42 6.93 4.04 -1.06
C SER A 42 8.20 4.65 -0.47
N SER A 43 8.97 3.85 0.26
CA SER A 43 10.40 4.07 0.38
C SER A 43 11.02 3.26 -0.74
N ALA A 44 11.38 3.99 -1.80
CA ALA A 44 12.44 3.69 -2.75
C ALA A 44 12.60 2.22 -3.17
N THR A 45 12.37 1.98 -4.46
CA THR A 45 12.63 0.72 -5.17
C THR A 45 11.83 -0.46 -4.66
N CYS A 46 10.54 -0.49 -4.99
CA CYS A 46 9.99 -1.78 -5.39
C CYS A 46 10.73 -2.17 -6.69
N VAL A 47 11.87 -2.85 -6.54
CA VAL A 47 12.42 -3.65 -7.62
C VAL A 47 11.61 -4.92 -7.47
N GLY A 48 10.54 -5.10 -8.25
CA GLY A 48 9.83 -6.37 -8.12
C GLY A 48 10.84 -7.49 -8.31
N ALA A 49 10.68 -8.53 -7.50
CA ALA A 49 11.66 -9.59 -7.43
C ALA A 49 11.86 -10.15 -8.84
N GLN A 50 13.10 -10.46 -9.21
CA GLN A 50 13.40 -11.15 -10.47
C GLN A 50 12.93 -10.40 -11.75
N GLY A 51 12.73 -9.07 -11.68
CA GLY A 51 12.37 -8.24 -12.84
C GLY A 51 10.88 -8.03 -13.06
N TYR A 52 10.03 -8.45 -12.13
CA TYR A 52 8.60 -8.15 -12.16
C TYR A 52 8.32 -6.69 -11.73
N PRO A 53 7.24 -6.06 -12.22
CA PRO A 53 6.80 -4.77 -11.70
C PRO A 53 6.22 -4.93 -10.30
N CYS A 54 6.11 -3.84 -9.57
CA CYS A 54 5.44 -3.83 -8.28
C CYS A 54 3.93 -3.71 -8.46
N CYS A 55 3.16 -4.22 -7.51
CA CYS A 55 1.72 -4.03 -7.52
C CYS A 55 1.43 -2.55 -7.28
N GLN A 56 0.75 -1.90 -8.23
CA GLN A 56 0.53 -0.46 -8.20
C GLN A 56 -0.74 -0.09 -7.42
N SER A 57 -1.72 -0.99 -7.43
CA SER A 57 -3.08 -0.75 -6.92
C SER A 57 -3.58 -1.81 -5.95
N THR A 58 -2.97 -3.00 -5.94
CA THR A 58 -3.30 -4.07 -4.97
C THR A 58 -2.17 -4.33 -3.98
N CYS A 59 -2.56 -4.66 -2.75
CA CYS A 59 -1.67 -5.19 -1.71
C CYS A 59 -2.03 -6.64 -1.35
N GLU A 60 -2.89 -7.29 -2.13
CA GLU A 60 -3.29 -8.67 -1.91
C GLU A 60 -2.11 -9.60 -2.19
N VAL A 61 -1.71 -10.35 -1.15
CA VAL A 61 -0.62 -11.30 -1.24
C VAL A 61 -1.19 -12.63 -1.73
N TYR A 62 -0.91 -12.96 -2.98
CA TYR A 62 -1.22 -14.25 -3.57
C TYR A 62 -0.24 -15.33 -3.11
N ALA A 63 1.05 -15.01 -3.02
CA ALA A 63 2.10 -15.94 -2.61
C ALA A 63 3.19 -15.27 -1.78
N THR A 64 3.91 -16.06 -0.99
CA THR A 64 5.08 -15.61 -0.23
C THR A 64 6.16 -16.68 -0.27
N ASP A 65 7.38 -16.29 -0.63
CA ASP A 65 8.54 -17.18 -0.74
C ASP A 65 9.82 -16.49 -0.22
N ASN A 66 10.99 -17.03 -0.58
CA ASN A 66 12.29 -16.48 -0.18
C ASN A 66 12.61 -15.14 -0.87
N ASP A 67 11.94 -14.82 -1.98
CA ASP A 67 12.13 -13.59 -2.75
C ASP A 67 11.19 -12.47 -2.29
N GLY A 68 10.08 -12.82 -1.64
CA GLY A 68 9.25 -11.86 -0.93
C GLY A 68 7.76 -12.18 -0.97
N ARG A 69 6.95 -11.13 -0.99
CA ARG A 69 5.48 -11.21 -1.10
C ARG A 69 5.10 -10.86 -2.53
N TRP A 70 4.24 -11.68 -3.11
CA TRP A 70 3.77 -11.58 -4.49
C TRP A 70 2.27 -11.37 -4.54
N GLY A 71 1.80 -10.51 -5.43
CA GLY A 71 0.41 -10.28 -5.79
C GLY A 71 0.15 -10.55 -7.28
N ILE A 72 -1.13 -10.50 -7.66
CA ILE A 72 -1.55 -10.57 -9.06
C ILE A 72 -2.38 -9.33 -9.36
N GLU A 73 -1.93 -8.56 -10.35
CA GLU A 73 -2.58 -7.33 -10.80
C GLU A 73 -2.70 -7.33 -12.31
N ASN A 74 -3.90 -7.09 -12.84
CA ASN A 74 -4.17 -7.14 -14.28
C ASN A 74 -3.67 -8.45 -14.94
N ASN A 75 -3.85 -9.58 -14.25
CA ASN A 75 -3.32 -10.91 -14.65
C ASN A 75 -1.80 -11.00 -14.77
N ASN A 76 -1.04 -10.07 -14.19
CA ASN A 76 0.42 -10.07 -14.16
C ASN A 76 0.94 -10.21 -12.73
N TRP A 77 2.10 -10.84 -12.60
CA TRP A 77 2.80 -10.93 -11.34
C TRP A 77 3.38 -9.58 -10.96
N CYS A 78 3.21 -9.30 -9.69
CA CYS A 78 3.79 -8.22 -8.95
C CYS A 78 3.92 -8.66 -7.48
#